data_AF-A0A9P3MH80-F1
#
_entry.id   AF-A0A9P3MH80-F1
#
_cell.length_a   1.000
_cell.length_b   1.000
_cell.length_c   1.000
_cell.angle_alpha   90.00
_cell.angle_beta   90.00
_cell.angle_gamma   90.00
#
_symmetry.space_group_name_H-M   'P 1'
#
loop_
_entity.id
_entity.type
_entity.pdbx_description
1 polymer ?
#
loop_
_entity_poly.entity_id
_entity_poly.type
_entity_poly.pdbx_seq_one_letter_code
_entity_poly.pdbx_strand_id
1 'polypeptide(L)'
;MAGESELRAQSVPLVYVPLEAVASKYYGESERQLSSVFALANQLHPGGAIVFLDEVDALATTRDSDMHEATRRVLSVLLREMDGFERDRGIVVIAATNRKEDLDPALIRHVRERHS
;
A
#
# COMPACT_ATOMS: atom_id res chain seq x y z
N MET A 1 44.24 -12.22 -10.53
CA MET A 1 42.88 -12.27 -11.11
C MET A 1 42.00 -11.42 -10.21
N ALA A 2 41.52 -10.30 -10.73
CA ALA A 2 40.72 -9.34 -9.96
C ALA A 2 39.38 -9.98 -9.61
N GLY A 3 38.96 -9.83 -8.35
CA GLY A 3 37.72 -10.35 -7.83
C GLY A 3 36.54 -9.80 -8.62
N GLU A 4 35.85 -10.70 -9.32
CA GLU A 4 34.49 -10.50 -9.78
C GLU A 4 33.61 -10.36 -8.53
N SER A 5 33.55 -9.13 -8.03
CA SER A 5 32.52 -8.74 -7.08
C SER A 5 31.21 -8.76 -7.87
N GLU A 6 30.56 -9.93 -7.90
CA GLU A 6 29.18 -10.09 -8.34
C GLU A 6 28.33 -9.07 -7.55
N LEU A 7 28.09 -7.91 -8.15
CA LEU A 7 26.93 -7.10 -7.85
C LEU A 7 25.72 -7.96 -8.20
N ARG A 8 25.29 -8.81 -7.27
CA ARG A 8 23.97 -9.41 -7.30
C ARG A 8 23.01 -8.25 -7.24
N ALA A 9 22.39 -7.92 -8.37
CA ALA A 9 21.22 -7.08 -8.38
C ALA A 9 20.22 -7.73 -7.41
N GLN A 10 20.12 -7.20 -6.20
CA GLN A 10 19.14 -7.68 -5.24
C GLN A 10 17.79 -7.29 -5.81
N SER A 11 17.06 -8.28 -6.33
CA SER A 11 15.69 -8.09 -6.80
C SER A 11 14.84 -7.71 -5.60
N VAL A 12 14.37 -6.47 -5.55
CA VAL A 12 13.43 -6.01 -4.54
C VAL A 12 12.05 -6.60 -4.88
N PRO A 13 11.43 -7.40 -4.00
CA PRO A 13 10.12 -7.96 -4.26
C PRO A 13 9.07 -6.85 -4.47
N LEU A 14 8.20 -7.05 -5.46
CA LEU A 14 7.03 -6.20 -5.70
C LEU A 14 5.77 -6.96 -5.30
N VAL A 15 5.03 -6.40 -4.34
CA VAL A 15 3.69 -6.84 -3.96
C VAL A 15 2.70 -5.88 -4.63
N TYR A 16 2.04 -6.34 -5.69
CA TYR A 16 1.03 -5.57 -6.41
C TYR A 16 -0.36 -5.79 -5.80
N VAL A 17 -1.08 -4.70 -5.54
CA VAL A 17 -2.36 -4.71 -4.83
C VAL A 17 -3.37 -3.83 -5.58
N PRO A 18 -4.28 -4.41 -6.38
CA PRO A 18 -5.40 -3.68 -6.97
C PRO A 18 -6.48 -3.46 -5.90
N LEU A 19 -6.65 -2.22 -5.43
CA LEU A 19 -7.51 -1.94 -4.28
C LEU A 19 -9.01 -2.09 -4.56
N GLU A 20 -9.44 -1.98 -5.82
CA GLU A 20 -10.80 -2.35 -6.25
C GLU A 20 -11.14 -3.83 -5.97
N ALA A 21 -10.17 -4.74 -6.05
CA ALA A 21 -10.36 -6.15 -5.77
C ALA A 21 -10.48 -6.42 -4.26
N VAL A 22 -9.81 -5.60 -3.46
CA VAL A 22 -9.95 -5.59 -2.00
C VAL A 22 -11.30 -5.00 -1.61
N ALA A 23 -11.77 -3.94 -2.27
CA ALA A 23 -13.04 -3.28 -1.97
C ALA A 23 -14.27 -4.12 -2.34
N SER A 24 -14.20 -4.88 -3.43
CA SER A 24 -15.37 -5.49 -4.08
C SER A 24 -15.81 -6.85 -3.53
N LYS A 25 -14.95 -7.59 -2.80
CA LYS A 25 -15.22 -9.02 -2.55
C LYS A 25 -16.05 -9.37 -1.31
N TYR A 26 -15.76 -8.91 -0.10
CA TYR A 26 -16.60 -9.23 1.06
C TYR A 26 -16.40 -8.19 2.16
N TYR A 27 -17.50 -7.59 2.64
CA TYR A 27 -17.54 -6.51 3.65
C TYR A 27 -16.91 -6.89 5.04
N GLY A 28 -16.22 -8.03 5.16
CA GLY A 28 -15.43 -8.43 6.33
C GLY A 28 -14.16 -9.26 6.08
N GLU A 29 -13.82 -9.62 4.82
CA GLU A 29 -12.53 -10.27 4.51
C GLU A 29 -11.47 -9.26 4.06
N SER A 30 -11.91 -8.11 3.57
CA SER A 30 -11.09 -7.05 2.99
C SER A 30 -10.02 -6.53 3.97
N GLU A 31 -10.40 -6.32 5.24
CA GLU A 31 -9.46 -5.89 6.29
C GLU A 31 -8.35 -6.93 6.52
N ARG A 32 -8.71 -8.22 6.54
CA ARG A 32 -7.75 -9.32 6.74
C ARG A 32 -6.83 -9.50 5.54
N GLN A 33 -7.38 -9.41 4.33
CA GLN A 33 -6.58 -9.47 3.10
C GLN A 33 -5.54 -8.36 3.07
N LEU A 34 -5.96 -7.12 3.37
CA LEU A 34 -5.06 -5.98 3.38
C LEU A 34 -3.94 -6.16 4.43
N SER A 35 -4.29 -6.54 5.66
CA SER A 35 -3.28 -6.80 6.70
C SER A 35 -2.34 -7.95 6.33
N SER A 36 -2.83 -8.98 5.63
CA SER A 36 -2.02 -10.11 5.17
C SER A 36 -1.02 -9.72 4.07
N VAL A 37 -1.42 -8.83 3.15
CA VAL A 37 -0.53 -8.28 2.10
C VAL A 37 0.66 -7.57 2.73
N PHE A 38 0.39 -6.71 3.70
CA PHE A 38 1.42 -5.97 4.42
C PHE A 38 2.31 -6.90 5.26
N ALA A 39 1.73 -7.88 5.95
CA ALA A 39 2.49 -8.90 6.69
C ALA A 39 3.39 -9.75 5.77
N LEU A 40 2.92 -10.07 4.56
CA LEU A 40 3.70 -10.77 3.55
C LEU A 40 4.87 -9.89 3.07
N ALA A 41 4.61 -8.63 2.73
CA ALA A 41 5.65 -7.68 2.32
C ALA A 41 6.78 -7.59 3.35
N ASN A 42 6.44 -7.59 4.64
CA ASN A 42 7.40 -7.59 5.75
C ASN A 42 8.25 -8.88 5.84
N GLN A 43 7.71 -10.01 5.39
CA GLN A 43 8.37 -11.33 5.45
C GLN A 43 9.23 -11.62 4.23
N LEU A 44 8.95 -10.99 3.08
CA LEU A 44 9.51 -11.40 1.79
C LEU A 44 11.01 -11.16 1.66
N HIS A 45 11.63 -10.24 2.41
CA HIS A 45 13.06 -9.99 2.22
C HIS A 45 13.73 -9.21 3.39
N PRO A 46 14.97 -9.57 3.79
CA PRO A 46 15.75 -8.80 4.76
C PRO A 46 16.18 -7.41 4.26
N GLY A 47 16.14 -7.15 2.95
CA GLY A 47 16.48 -5.88 2.30
C GLY A 47 15.28 -5.03 1.87
N GLY A 48 14.08 -5.34 2.35
CA GLY A 48 12.85 -4.59 2.05
C GLY A 48 12.08 -5.07 0.83
N ALA A 49 10.90 -4.48 0.60
CA ALA A 49 9.98 -4.80 -0.48
C ALA A 49 9.22 -3.54 -0.92
N ILE A 50 8.68 -3.57 -2.13
CA ILE A 50 7.79 -2.53 -2.65
C ILE A 50 6.36 -3.03 -2.57
N VAL A 51 5.48 -2.26 -1.94
CA VAL A 51 4.03 -2.47 -1.99
C VAL A 51 3.46 -1.45 -2.96
N PHE A 52 2.90 -1.90 -4.08
CA PHE A 52 2.27 -1.03 -5.07
C PHE A 52 0.76 -1.13 -4.95
N LEU A 53 0.15 -0.07 -4.44
CA LEU A 53 -1.28 0.11 -4.30
C LEU A 53 -1.81 0.81 -5.55
N ASP A 54 -2.57 0.10 -6.35
CA ASP A 54 -3.20 0.66 -7.54
C ASP A 54 -4.64 1.07 -7.25
N GLU A 55 -5.11 2.11 -7.94
CA GLU A 55 -6.45 2.66 -7.80
C GLU A 55 -6.82 2.97 -6.34
N VAL A 56 -5.96 3.71 -5.63
CA VAL A 56 -6.24 4.07 -4.23
C VAL A 56 -7.53 4.87 -4.05
N ASP A 57 -8.00 5.54 -5.10
CA ASP A 57 -9.30 6.21 -5.15
C ASP A 57 -10.50 5.25 -5.05
N ALA A 58 -10.33 3.94 -5.28
CA ALA A 58 -11.39 2.96 -5.06
C ALA A 58 -11.74 2.78 -3.56
N LEU A 59 -10.81 3.09 -2.66
CA LEU A 59 -10.99 2.97 -1.20
C LEU A 59 -10.89 4.31 -0.46
N ALA A 60 -10.23 5.30 -1.04
CA ALA A 60 -9.85 6.54 -0.38
C ALA A 60 -10.59 7.76 -0.93
N THR A 61 -11.78 7.61 -1.52
CA THR A 61 -12.65 8.76 -1.82
C THR A 61 -12.93 9.56 -0.54
N THR A 62 -13.02 10.88 -0.67
CA THR A 62 -13.30 11.83 0.42
C THR A 62 -14.41 11.29 1.31
N ARG A 63 -14.22 11.40 2.63
CA ARG A 63 -15.14 10.88 3.67
C ARG A 63 -16.46 11.65 3.69
N ASP A 64 -17.23 11.57 2.62
CA ASP A 64 -18.58 12.09 2.58
C ASP A 64 -19.50 11.21 3.41
N SER A 65 -20.63 11.79 3.80
CA SER A 65 -21.68 11.12 4.58
C SER A 65 -22.12 9.78 3.97
N ASP A 66 -22.00 9.65 2.64
CA ASP A 66 -22.47 8.51 1.85
C ASP A 66 -21.46 7.35 1.74
N MET A 67 -20.26 7.50 2.30
CA MET A 67 -19.27 6.41 2.27
C MET A 67 -19.72 5.24 3.17
N HIS A 68 -19.71 4.03 2.61
CA HIS A 68 -20.11 2.82 3.34
C HIS A 68 -19.18 2.55 4.53
N GLU A 69 -19.74 2.10 5.66
CA GLU A 69 -18.99 1.87 6.90
C GLU A 69 -17.84 0.84 6.71
N ALA A 70 -18.03 -0.18 5.90
CA ALA A 70 -16.96 -1.14 5.62
C ALA A 70 -15.82 -0.52 4.82
N THR A 71 -16.09 0.33 3.83
CA THR A 71 -15.05 1.08 3.12
C THR A 71 -14.26 1.96 4.10
N ARG A 72 -14.95 2.64 5.03
CA ARG A 72 -14.29 3.40 6.12
C ARG A 72 -13.38 2.51 6.98
N ARG A 73 -13.81 1.28 7.31
CA ARG A 73 -12.99 0.33 8.08
C ARG A 73 -11.76 -0.14 7.31
N VAL A 74 -11.90 -0.49 6.03
CA VAL A 74 -10.77 -0.91 5.19
C VAL A 74 -9.77 0.25 5.02
N LEU A 75 -10.24 1.47 4.75
CA LEU A 75 -9.38 2.66 4.70
C LEU A 75 -8.64 2.90 6.02
N SER A 76 -9.31 2.69 7.15
CA SER A 76 -8.68 2.81 8.47
C SER A 76 -7.59 1.76 8.69
N VAL A 77 -7.79 0.54 8.19
CA VAL A 77 -6.74 -0.49 8.21
C VAL A 77 -5.58 -0.09 7.32
N LEU A 78 -5.83 0.39 6.09
CA LEU A 78 -4.80 0.84 5.17
C LEU A 78 -3.89 1.90 5.81
N LEU A 79 -4.49 2.97 6.35
CA LEU A 79 -3.75 4.06 6.99
C LEU A 79 -2.92 3.55 8.19
N ARG A 80 -3.50 2.68 9.03
CA ARG A 80 -2.81 2.08 10.17
C ARG A 80 -1.62 1.21 9.74
N GLU A 81 -1.77 0.41 8.70
CA GLU A 81 -0.65 -0.38 8.16
C GLU A 81 0.43 0.58 7.66
N MET A 82 0.10 1.57 6.83
CA MET A 82 1.05 2.57 6.32
C MET A 82 1.83 3.28 7.44
N ASP A 83 1.16 3.68 8.53
CA ASP A 83 1.78 4.24 9.75
C ASP A 83 2.79 3.28 10.41
N GLY A 84 2.51 1.97 10.38
CA GLY A 84 3.34 0.93 10.99
C GLY A 84 4.60 0.61 10.18
N PHE A 85 4.56 0.75 8.86
CA PHE A 85 5.65 0.35 7.96
C PHE A 85 6.80 1.34 7.85
N GLU A 86 6.58 2.62 8.11
CA GLU A 86 7.66 3.63 8.03
C GLU A 86 8.82 3.36 9.00
N ARG A 87 8.66 2.44 9.96
CA ARG A 87 9.61 2.24 11.07
C ARG A 87 10.47 0.98 10.96
N ASP A 88 10.12 0.00 10.13
CA ASP A 88 10.80 -1.31 10.14
C ASP A 88 11.09 -1.82 8.71
N ARG A 89 12.38 -2.03 8.41
CA ARG A 89 12.91 -2.93 7.35
C ARG A 89 12.90 -2.51 5.88
N GLY A 90 12.71 -1.22 5.56
CA GLY A 90 12.91 -0.73 4.19
C GLY A 90 11.77 -1.09 3.22
N ILE A 91 10.55 -1.20 3.74
CA ILE A 91 9.35 -1.30 2.91
C ILE A 91 9.05 0.07 2.29
N VAL A 92 8.83 0.09 0.97
CA VAL A 92 8.41 1.29 0.23
C VAL A 92 6.99 1.07 -0.27
N VAL A 93 6.09 1.98 0.09
CA VAL A 93 4.72 1.98 -0.45
C VAL A 93 4.66 2.96 -1.62
N ILE A 94 4.16 2.50 -2.75
CA ILE A 94 3.84 3.31 -3.93
C ILE A 94 2.33 3.25 -4.12
N ALA A 95 1.70 4.42 -4.27
CA ALA A 95 0.27 4.55 -4.50
C ALA A 95 0.01 5.21 -5.86
N ALA A 96 -0.88 4.63 -6.66
CA ALA A 96 -1.34 5.17 -7.93
C ALA A 96 -2.83 5.50 -7.86
N THR A 97 -3.22 6.61 -8.49
CA THR A 97 -4.62 7.06 -8.58
C THR A 97 -4.83 7.86 -9.86
N ASN A 98 -6.07 7.85 -10.35
CA ASN A 98 -6.53 8.74 -11.43
C ASN A 98 -7.25 9.99 -10.90
N ARG A 99 -7.58 10.05 -9.61
CA ARG A 99 -8.47 11.05 -9.00
C ARG A 99 -7.85 11.61 -7.72
N LYS A 100 -6.70 12.28 -7.86
CA LYS A 100 -5.93 12.80 -6.72
C LYS A 100 -6.74 13.75 -5.83
N GLU A 101 -7.54 14.60 -6.45
CA GLU A 101 -8.41 15.59 -5.83
C GLU A 101 -9.46 14.98 -4.90
N ASP A 102 -9.82 13.72 -5.13
CA ASP A 102 -10.85 13.02 -4.37
C ASP A 102 -10.27 12.24 -3.19
N LEU A 103 -8.94 12.18 -3.04
CA LEU A 103 -8.29 11.35 -2.03
C LEU A 103 -8.42 11.90 -0.60
N ASP A 104 -8.59 10.98 0.35
CA ASP A 104 -8.56 11.26 1.79
C ASP A 104 -7.26 12.02 2.15
N PRO A 105 -7.35 13.21 2.79
CA PRO A 105 -6.19 14.00 3.17
C PRO A 105 -5.19 13.25 4.08
N ALA A 106 -5.67 12.30 4.88
CA ALA A 106 -4.82 11.44 5.68
C ALA A 106 -3.96 10.54 4.79
N LEU A 107 -4.48 10.00 3.68
CA LEU A 107 -3.68 9.22 2.74
C LEU A 107 -2.60 10.09 2.09
N ILE A 108 -2.96 11.30 1.65
CA ILE A 108 -2.03 12.26 1.04
C ILE A 108 -0.88 12.59 2.00
N ARG A 109 -1.17 12.77 3.30
CA ARG A 109 -0.16 13.05 4.32
C ARG A 109 0.93 11.98 4.42
N HIS A 110 0.60 10.71 4.14
CA HIS A 110 1.56 9.60 4.22
C HIS A 110 2.41 9.43 2.96
N VAL A 111 2.05 10.07 1.85
CA VAL A 111 2.77 9.90 0.59
C VAL A 111 3.61 11.14 0.27
N ARG A 112 4.86 10.91 -0.17
CA ARG A 112 5.65 11.98 -0.79
C ARG A 112 5.28 12.07 -2.26
N GLU A 113 4.64 13.16 -2.63
CA GLU A 113 4.27 13.41 -4.02
C GLU A 113 5.53 13.58 -4.88
N ARG A 114 5.56 12.89 -6.03
CA ARG A 114 6.51 13.18 -7.11
C ARG A 114 5.74 13.52 -8.37
N HIS A 115 5.97 14.72 -8.89
CA HIS A 115 5.45 15.13 -10.18
C HIS A 115 6.40 14.63 -11.29
N SER A 116 5.83 14.00 -12.31
CA SER A 116 6.50 13.68 -13.58
C SER A 116 6.54 14.89 -14.50
#